data_AF-A0A967T219-F1
#
_entry.id   AF-A0A967T219-F1
#
_cell.length_a   1.000
_cell.length_b   1.000
_cell.length_c   1.000
_cell.angle_alpha   90.00
_cell.angle_beta   90.00
_cell.angle_gamma   90.00
#
_symmetry.space_group_name_H-M   'P 1'
#
loop_
_entity.id
_entity.type
_entity.pdbx_description
1 polymer ?
#
loop_
_entity_poly.entity_id
_entity_poly.type
_entity_poly.pdbx_seq_one_letter_code
_entity_poly.pdbx_strand_id
1 'polypeptide(L)'
;SVLLKYRQHPIVNKILEYRKVSKLKSTYVDALPLLISPRTGRLHTTFSQTVTATGRLSSSDPNLQNIPIRGERGREIRKAFIPAENGNYLLSADYSQVELRLMAHLSGDPALREAFLRDEDIHSSTAAAIFSVNTDEVTAELRRKAKEVNFGIIYGISRYGLASRLYIAVEEAEEIIQSYFFRFPKVNEYIITVIQHARANRYVTTILKRRRYVPEIDSRNNTVRQNTERIAINTTIQGSAADLIKLAMIHIHQRLIEENLKTKMILQVHDELVFEVPKGELDLVKSLVKQEMEQAMQLNIPLKVDVGVGANWLEAH
;
A
#
# COMPACT_ATOMS: atom_id res chain seq x y z
N SER A 1 15.56 7.45 13.03
CA SER A 1 15.79 8.63 13.91
C SER A 1 16.94 8.32 14.85
N VAL A 2 17.93 9.21 14.99
CA VAL A 2 19.06 9.04 15.94
C VAL A 2 18.57 8.76 17.37
N LEU A 3 17.44 9.39 17.76
CA LEU A 3 16.81 9.18 19.06
C LEU A 3 16.48 7.71 19.35
N LEU A 4 16.14 6.91 18.34
CA LEU A 4 15.78 5.49 18.54
C LEU A 4 16.94 4.67 19.10
N LYS A 5 18.19 5.07 18.82
CA LYS A 5 19.40 4.41 19.34
C LYS A 5 19.57 4.58 20.86
N TYR A 6 18.91 5.58 21.45
CA TYR A 6 19.04 5.94 22.87
C TYR A 6 17.73 5.68 23.65
N ARG A 7 16.85 4.79 23.18
CA ARG A 7 15.55 4.49 23.82
C ARG A 7 15.63 4.04 25.29
N GLN A 8 16.80 3.61 25.75
CA GLN A 8 17.05 3.26 27.15
C GLN A 8 16.94 4.48 28.09
N HIS A 9 17.21 5.70 27.60
CA HIS A 9 17.09 6.90 28.41
C HIS A 9 15.63 7.39 28.47
N PRO A 10 15.02 7.58 29.67
CA PRO A 10 13.60 7.88 29.82
C PRO A 10 13.11 9.11 29.02
N ILE A 11 13.94 10.16 28.92
CA ILE A 11 13.60 11.38 28.17
C ILE A 11 13.35 11.13 26.68
N VAL A 12 14.00 10.12 26.09
CA VAL A 12 13.93 9.85 24.65
C VAL A 12 12.52 9.43 24.25
N ASN A 13 11.89 8.56 25.04
CA ASN A 13 10.51 8.15 24.79
C ASN A 13 9.54 9.33 24.94
N LYS A 14 9.75 10.21 25.93
CA LYS A 14 8.94 11.43 26.10
C LYS A 14 9.08 12.38 24.91
N ILE A 15 10.29 12.59 24.38
CA ILE A 15 10.51 13.44 23.20
C ILE A 15 9.85 12.83 21.95
N LEU A 16 9.96 11.51 21.77
CA LEU A 16 9.32 10.82 20.65
C LEU A 16 7.79 10.92 20.73
N GLU A 17 7.21 10.76 21.92
CA GLU A 17 5.78 10.94 22.14
C GLU A 17 5.36 12.39 21.89
N TYR A 18 6.07 13.36 22.46
CA TYR A 18 5.80 14.79 22.24
C TYR A 18 5.80 15.12 20.74
N ARG A 19 6.83 14.70 19.99
CA ARG A 19 6.88 14.93 18.53
C ARG A 19 5.69 14.31 17.80
N LYS A 20 5.28 13.11 18.19
CA LYS A 20 4.12 12.42 17.60
C LYS A 20 2.83 13.21 17.87
N VAL A 21 2.59 13.59 19.12
CA VAL A 21 1.35 14.28 19.54
C VAL A 21 1.29 15.69 18.97
N SER A 22 2.38 16.46 19.06
CA SER A 22 2.45 17.80 18.50
C SER A 22 2.19 17.80 17.00
N LYS A 23 2.74 16.81 16.26
CA LYS A 23 2.44 16.65 14.83
C LYS A 23 0.96 16.32 14.59
N LEU A 24 0.39 15.38 15.34
CA LEU A 24 -1.04 15.02 15.18
C LEU A 24 -1.95 16.24 15.41
N LYS A 25 -1.68 17.00 16.48
CA LYS A 25 -2.43 18.20 16.83
C LYS A 25 -2.33 19.26 15.72
N SER A 26 -1.10 19.67 15.38
CA SER A 26 -0.90 20.77 14.44
C SER A 26 -1.30 20.42 13.01
N THR A 27 -1.08 19.18 12.57
CA THR A 27 -1.30 18.77 11.17
C THR A 27 -2.76 18.40 10.90
N TYR A 28 -3.48 17.87 11.90
CA TYR A 28 -4.83 17.35 11.68
C TYR A 28 -5.87 18.05 12.55
N VAL A 29 -5.69 18.04 13.87
CA VAL A 29 -6.72 18.55 14.81
C VAL A 29 -6.96 20.04 14.64
N ASP A 30 -5.89 20.84 14.56
CA ASP A 30 -6.01 22.29 14.41
C ASP A 30 -6.25 22.69 12.96
N ALA A 31 -5.61 22.00 12.00
CA ALA A 31 -5.60 22.43 10.60
C ALA A 31 -6.85 21.99 9.81
N LEU A 32 -7.35 20.77 9.99
CA LEU A 32 -8.48 20.27 9.19
C LEU A 32 -9.75 21.12 9.37
N PRO A 33 -10.17 21.52 10.59
CA PRO A 33 -11.36 22.36 10.74
C PRO A 33 -11.28 23.68 9.98
N LEU A 34 -10.08 24.27 9.85
CA LEU A 34 -9.85 25.52 9.14
C LEU A 34 -9.97 25.37 7.61
N LEU A 35 -9.90 24.14 7.09
CA LEU A 35 -9.98 23.82 5.66
C LEU A 35 -11.40 23.44 5.22
N ILE A 36 -12.38 23.47 6.12
CA ILE A 36 -13.77 23.17 5.80
C ILE A 36 -14.32 24.27 4.88
N SER A 37 -14.84 23.87 3.72
CA SER A 37 -15.44 24.79 2.78
C SER A 37 -16.73 25.39 3.35
N PRO A 38 -16.84 26.73 3.46
CA PRO A 38 -18.04 27.37 4.01
C PRO A 38 -19.27 27.17 3.12
N ARG A 39 -19.08 26.85 1.83
CA ARG A 39 -20.17 26.61 0.87
C ARG A 39 -20.84 25.25 1.07
N THR A 40 -20.09 24.24 1.49
CA THR A 40 -20.56 22.85 1.51
C THR A 40 -20.53 22.22 2.90
N GLY A 41 -19.82 22.83 3.86
CA GLY A 41 -19.56 22.23 5.17
C GLY A 41 -18.64 21.01 5.11
N ARG A 42 -17.90 20.81 4.01
CA ARG A 42 -17.05 19.63 3.77
C ARG A 42 -15.60 20.00 3.50
N LEU A 43 -14.71 19.04 3.72
CA LEU A 43 -13.34 19.09 3.20
C LEU A 43 -13.32 18.70 1.72
N HIS A 44 -12.60 19.45 0.90
CA HIS A 44 -12.41 19.17 -0.52
C HIS A 44 -10.91 19.02 -0.80
N THR A 45 -10.43 17.79 -0.82
CA THR A 45 -9.04 17.51 -1.18
C THR A 45 -8.81 17.67 -2.69
N THR A 46 -7.58 18.01 -3.07
CA THR A 46 -7.16 18.04 -4.48
C THR A 46 -6.37 16.78 -4.80
N PHE A 47 -6.89 15.96 -5.72
CA PHE A 47 -6.15 14.82 -6.27
C PHE A 47 -5.39 15.24 -7.53
N SER A 48 -4.06 15.09 -7.50
CA SER A 48 -3.22 15.29 -8.68
C SER A 48 -2.97 13.97 -9.40
N GLN A 49 -3.31 13.92 -10.68
CA GLN A 49 -3.20 12.74 -11.54
C GLN A 49 -1.83 12.64 -12.26
N THR A 50 -1.09 13.74 -12.34
CA THR A 50 0.12 13.88 -13.18
C THR A 50 1.41 14.11 -12.40
N VAL A 51 1.37 14.14 -11.07
CA VAL A 51 2.54 14.46 -10.23
C VAL A 51 3.46 13.27 -9.97
N THR A 52 2.92 12.09 -9.64
CA THR A 52 3.78 10.98 -9.18
C THR A 52 4.40 10.20 -10.35
N ALA A 53 5.69 9.90 -10.27
CA ALA A 53 6.41 9.14 -11.30
C ALA A 53 5.94 7.68 -11.47
N THR A 54 5.24 7.13 -10.46
CA THR A 54 4.67 5.78 -10.51
C THR A 54 3.23 5.78 -11.05
N GLY A 55 2.61 6.95 -11.22
CA GLY A 55 1.22 7.07 -11.67
C GLY A 55 0.17 6.95 -10.56
N ARG A 56 0.55 6.83 -9.28
CA ARG A 56 -0.38 7.00 -8.15
C ARG A 56 -0.99 8.40 -8.15
N LEU A 57 -2.22 8.52 -7.67
CA LEU A 57 -2.77 9.83 -7.30
C LEU A 57 -1.99 10.36 -6.08
N SER A 58 -1.81 11.68 -6.01
CA SER A 58 -1.39 12.35 -4.78
C SER A 58 -2.48 13.29 -4.31
N SER A 59 -2.60 13.48 -3.00
CA SER A 59 -3.61 14.33 -2.38
C SER A 59 -2.97 15.54 -1.69
N SER A 60 -3.56 16.73 -1.85
CA SER A 60 -3.19 17.95 -1.13
C SER A 60 -4.42 18.73 -0.68
N ASP A 61 -4.21 19.65 0.27
CA ASP A 61 -5.19 20.66 0.70
C ASP A 61 -6.58 20.12 1.08
N PRO A 62 -6.69 19.18 2.05
CA PRO A 62 -5.63 18.54 2.82
C PRO A 62 -5.10 17.25 2.16
N ASN A 63 -3.90 16.82 2.54
CA ASN A 63 -3.37 15.51 2.12
C ASN A 63 -4.01 14.38 2.94
N LEU A 64 -5.05 13.77 2.37
CA LEU A 64 -5.82 12.71 3.01
C LEU A 64 -5.16 11.33 2.93
N GLN A 65 -4.14 11.17 2.08
CA GLN A 65 -3.32 9.95 2.06
C GLN A 65 -2.44 9.81 3.30
N ASN A 66 -2.15 10.91 3.97
CA ASN A 66 -1.31 10.92 5.17
C ASN A 66 -2.10 10.80 6.47
N ILE A 67 -3.43 10.59 6.45
CA ILE A 67 -4.21 10.44 7.67
C ILE A 67 -3.75 9.16 8.41
N PRO A 68 -3.28 9.27 9.67
CA PRO A 68 -2.68 8.14 10.37
C PRO A 68 -3.66 6.98 10.56
N ILE A 69 -3.24 5.81 10.08
CA ILE A 69 -3.92 4.51 10.29
C ILE A 69 -3.34 3.74 11.50
N ARG A 70 -2.15 4.12 11.98
CA ARG A 70 -1.42 3.39 13.03
C ARG A 70 -1.33 4.17 14.33
N GLY A 71 -1.41 3.41 15.42
CA GLY A 71 -1.31 3.92 16.79
C GLY A 71 -2.62 4.53 17.27
N GLU A 72 -2.93 4.31 18.54
CA GLU A 72 -4.20 4.67 19.19
C GLU A 72 -4.67 6.09 18.85
N ARG A 73 -3.93 7.13 19.26
CA ARG A 73 -4.28 8.53 18.97
C ARG A 73 -4.36 8.90 17.48
N GLY A 74 -3.63 8.19 16.62
CA GLY A 74 -3.63 8.47 15.18
C GLY A 74 -4.93 8.00 14.53
N ARG A 75 -5.37 6.79 14.90
CA ARG A 75 -6.63 6.17 14.44
C ARG A 75 -7.85 7.01 14.82
N GLU A 76 -7.83 7.64 16.00
CA GLU A 76 -8.92 8.52 16.45
C GLU A 76 -9.19 9.69 15.48
N ILE A 77 -8.20 10.17 14.72
CA ILE A 77 -8.42 11.21 13.70
C ILE A 77 -9.41 10.74 12.63
N ARG A 78 -9.42 9.44 12.28
CA ARG A 78 -10.36 8.88 11.30
C ARG A 78 -11.81 8.88 11.79
N LYS A 79 -12.07 8.91 13.11
CA LYS A 79 -13.44 9.04 13.65
C LYS A 79 -14.09 10.37 13.29
N ALA A 80 -13.31 11.42 13.03
CA ALA A 80 -13.82 12.73 12.63
C ALA A 80 -14.33 12.76 11.18
N PHE A 81 -14.06 11.72 10.38
CA PHE A 81 -14.56 11.59 9.02
C PHE A 81 -15.84 10.76 9.05
N ILE A 82 -16.97 11.45 8.90
CA ILE A 82 -18.32 10.90 8.97
C ILE A 82 -19.07 11.11 7.64
N PRO A 83 -20.14 10.35 7.37
CA PRO A 83 -21.05 10.62 6.25
C PRO A 83 -21.60 12.06 6.26
N ALA A 84 -21.89 12.61 5.08
CA ALA A 84 -22.55 13.92 4.95
C ALA A 84 -23.96 13.89 5.54
N GLU A 85 -24.70 12.84 5.20
CA GLU A 85 -26.12 12.72 5.50
C GLU A 85 -26.33 11.75 6.66
N ASN A 86 -27.16 12.16 7.61
CA ASN A 86 -27.50 11.32 8.75
C ASN A 86 -28.17 10.02 8.30
N GLY A 87 -27.66 8.90 8.79
CA GLY A 87 -28.16 7.57 8.46
C GLY A 87 -27.48 6.91 7.26
N ASN A 88 -26.60 7.61 6.53
CA ASN A 88 -25.69 6.98 5.57
C ASN A 88 -24.54 6.27 6.31
N TYR A 89 -23.84 5.41 5.58
CA TYR A 89 -22.63 4.72 6.04
C TYR A 89 -21.41 5.16 5.26
N LEU A 90 -20.24 5.03 5.87
CA LEU A 90 -19.00 4.94 5.12
C LEU A 90 -18.70 3.48 4.82
N LEU A 91 -18.37 3.21 3.57
CA LEU A 91 -17.86 1.91 3.11
C LEU A 91 -16.42 2.10 2.66
N SER A 92 -15.52 1.27 3.18
CA SER A 92 -14.12 1.22 2.77
C SER A 92 -13.85 -0.11 2.09
N ALA A 93 -13.20 -0.08 0.94
CA ALA A 93 -12.80 -1.26 0.19
C ALA A 93 -11.30 -1.17 -0.12
N ASP A 94 -10.51 -2.11 0.39
CA ASP A 94 -9.05 -2.12 0.30
C ASP A 94 -8.54 -3.40 -0.38
N TYR A 95 -7.57 -3.27 -1.28
CA TYR A 95 -6.99 -4.46 -1.90
C TYR A 95 -6.03 -5.19 -0.95
N SER A 96 -6.37 -6.44 -0.65
CA SER A 96 -5.57 -7.29 0.24
C SER A 96 -4.27 -7.76 -0.44
N GLN A 97 -3.14 -7.21 0.00
CA GLN A 97 -1.78 -7.60 -0.43
C GLN A 97 -1.54 -7.40 -1.94
N VAL A 98 -2.10 -6.35 -2.54
CA VAL A 98 -2.10 -6.12 -3.99
C VAL A 98 -0.72 -6.17 -4.63
N GLU A 99 0.30 -5.61 -3.97
CA GLU A 99 1.67 -5.55 -4.52
C GLU A 99 2.33 -6.94 -4.58
N LEU A 100 2.09 -7.81 -3.60
CA LEU A 100 2.57 -9.21 -3.66
C LEU A 100 1.80 -10.03 -4.67
N ARG A 101 0.49 -9.79 -4.80
CA ARG A 101 -0.33 -10.38 -5.86
C ARG A 101 0.22 -10.01 -7.24
N LEU A 102 0.47 -8.72 -7.47
CA LEU A 102 1.09 -8.25 -8.71
C LEU A 102 2.47 -8.87 -8.94
N MET A 103 3.29 -9.04 -7.90
CA MET A 103 4.57 -9.75 -8.02
C MET A 103 4.37 -11.22 -8.45
N ALA A 104 3.42 -11.94 -7.86
CA ALA A 104 3.10 -13.31 -8.26
C ALA A 104 2.67 -13.39 -9.72
N HIS A 105 1.86 -12.42 -10.16
CA HIS A 105 1.44 -12.32 -11.56
C HIS A 105 2.61 -12.07 -12.50
N LEU A 106 3.40 -11.03 -12.23
CA LEU A 106 4.48 -10.56 -13.08
C LEU A 106 5.65 -11.55 -13.16
N SER A 107 5.97 -12.20 -12.04
CA SER A 107 7.01 -13.24 -12.00
C SER A 107 6.56 -14.58 -12.56
N GLY A 108 5.25 -14.86 -12.51
CA GLY A 108 4.72 -16.18 -12.84
C GLY A 108 5.20 -17.28 -11.90
N ASP A 109 5.64 -16.92 -10.68
CA ASP A 109 6.17 -17.88 -9.71
C ASP A 109 5.08 -18.87 -9.26
N PRO A 110 5.24 -20.18 -9.48
CA PRO A 110 4.20 -21.15 -9.17
C PRO A 110 3.96 -21.30 -7.67
N ALA A 111 5.01 -21.19 -6.84
CA ALA A 111 4.87 -21.33 -5.39
C ALA A 111 4.18 -20.10 -4.79
N LEU A 112 4.52 -18.90 -5.25
CA LEU A 112 3.86 -17.67 -4.81
C LEU A 112 2.39 -17.62 -5.28
N ARG A 113 2.12 -18.06 -6.51
CA ARG A 113 0.77 -18.19 -7.05
C ARG A 113 -0.07 -19.16 -6.22
N GLU A 114 0.46 -20.34 -5.94
CA GLU A 114 -0.24 -21.37 -5.18
C GLU A 114 -0.55 -20.90 -3.75
N ALA A 115 0.37 -20.18 -3.10
CA ALA A 115 0.13 -19.57 -1.79
C ALA A 115 -1.10 -18.63 -1.81
N PHE A 116 -1.26 -17.81 -2.86
CA PHE A 116 -2.44 -16.95 -2.99
C PHE A 116 -3.73 -17.71 -3.33
N LEU A 117 -3.65 -18.82 -4.08
CA LEU A 117 -4.81 -19.67 -4.38
C LEU A 117 -5.34 -20.38 -3.12
N ARG A 118 -4.46 -20.65 -2.15
CA ARG A 118 -4.80 -21.23 -0.85
C ARG A 118 -5.15 -20.19 0.23
N ASP A 119 -5.24 -18.91 -0.14
CA ASP A 119 -5.43 -17.78 0.78
C ASP A 119 -4.41 -17.76 1.93
N GLU A 120 -3.18 -18.24 1.67
CA GLU A 120 -2.12 -18.27 2.67
C GLU A 120 -1.66 -16.85 3.03
N ASP A 121 -1.41 -16.63 4.31
CA ASP A 121 -0.79 -15.40 4.79
C ASP A 121 0.72 -15.45 4.57
N ILE A 122 1.15 -15.01 3.38
CA ILE A 122 2.56 -15.04 2.97
C ILE A 122 3.44 -14.29 3.97
N HIS A 123 2.97 -13.19 4.58
CA HIS A 123 3.73 -12.48 5.61
C HIS A 123 3.98 -13.32 6.85
N SER A 124 2.97 -14.06 7.32
CA SER A 124 3.11 -14.95 8.47
C SER A 124 3.99 -16.16 8.15
N SER A 125 3.84 -16.75 6.97
CA SER A 125 4.72 -17.84 6.53
C SER A 125 6.19 -17.39 6.39
N THR A 126 6.42 -16.18 5.88
CA THR A 126 7.76 -15.59 5.84
C THR A 126 8.27 -15.30 7.27
N ALA A 127 7.41 -14.82 8.17
CA ALA A 127 7.80 -14.57 9.56
C ALA A 127 8.24 -15.85 10.28
N ALA A 128 7.45 -16.92 10.15
CA ALA A 128 7.78 -18.24 10.71
C ALA A 128 9.17 -18.70 10.23
N ALA A 129 9.43 -18.60 8.93
CA ALA A 129 10.72 -18.96 8.35
C ALA A 129 11.88 -18.06 8.83
N ILE A 130 11.71 -16.73 8.84
CA ILE A 130 12.76 -15.77 9.23
C ILE A 130 13.11 -15.89 10.71
N PHE A 131 12.10 -16.00 11.58
CA PHE A 131 12.29 -15.98 13.02
C PHE A 131 12.40 -17.39 13.63
N SER A 132 12.38 -18.43 12.79
CA SER A 132 12.46 -19.84 13.21
C SER A 132 11.41 -20.19 14.28
N VAL A 133 10.17 -19.76 14.06
CA VAL A 133 9.01 -20.04 14.94
C VAL A 133 7.93 -20.75 14.15
N ASN A 134 7.03 -21.45 14.84
CA ASN A 134 5.87 -22.05 14.16
C ASN A 134 4.90 -20.95 13.67
N THR A 135 4.11 -21.25 12.64
CA THR A 135 3.19 -20.26 12.04
C THR A 135 2.15 -19.74 13.03
N ASP A 136 1.71 -20.58 13.96
CA ASP A 136 0.80 -20.26 15.07
C ASP A 136 1.45 -19.43 16.19
N GLU A 137 2.78 -19.42 16.28
CA GLU A 137 3.56 -18.59 17.19
C GLU A 137 3.91 -17.21 16.60
N VAL A 138 3.55 -16.96 15.34
CA VAL A 138 3.80 -15.68 14.67
C VAL A 138 2.93 -14.59 15.28
N THR A 139 3.56 -13.74 16.11
CA THR A 139 2.90 -12.55 16.64
C THR A 139 2.65 -11.50 15.55
N ALA A 140 1.69 -10.59 15.79
CA ALA A 140 1.43 -9.46 14.90
C ALA A 140 2.68 -8.57 14.65
N GLU A 141 3.60 -8.50 15.61
CA GLU A 141 4.86 -7.80 15.43
C GLU A 141 5.81 -8.53 14.48
N LEU A 142 5.96 -9.85 14.63
CA LEU A 142 6.79 -10.67 13.74
C LEU A 142 6.25 -10.64 12.31
N ARG A 143 4.93 -10.82 12.15
CA ARG A 143 4.24 -10.68 10.87
C ARG A 143 4.51 -9.31 10.23
N ARG A 144 4.45 -8.23 11.02
CA ARG A 144 4.75 -6.88 10.54
C ARG A 144 6.19 -6.72 10.06
N LYS A 145 7.16 -7.28 10.79
CA LYS A 145 8.57 -7.27 10.36
C LYS A 145 8.72 -8.03 9.04
N ALA A 146 8.16 -9.23 8.94
CA ALA A 146 8.16 -10.02 7.71
C ALA A 146 7.46 -9.33 6.53
N LYS A 147 6.40 -8.55 6.79
CA LYS A 147 5.79 -7.67 5.78
C LYS A 147 6.81 -6.67 5.23
N GLU A 148 7.57 -6.00 6.10
CA GLU A 148 8.64 -5.09 5.65
C GLU A 148 9.76 -5.80 4.89
N VAL A 149 10.08 -7.04 5.25
CA VAL A 149 11.05 -7.88 4.53
C VAL A 149 10.53 -8.22 3.14
N ASN A 150 9.32 -8.79 3.02
CA ASN A 150 8.70 -9.12 1.74
C ASN A 150 8.71 -7.91 0.81
N PHE A 151 8.28 -6.74 1.30
CA PHE A 151 8.33 -5.49 0.52
C PHE A 151 9.75 -5.08 0.14
N GLY A 152 10.69 -5.19 1.07
CA GLY A 152 12.10 -4.93 0.77
C GLY A 152 12.58 -5.79 -0.40
N ILE A 153 12.37 -7.11 -0.30
CA ILE A 153 12.87 -8.08 -1.27
C ILE A 153 12.25 -7.86 -2.65
N ILE A 154 10.92 -7.74 -2.74
CA ILE A 154 10.25 -7.53 -4.04
C ILE A 154 10.59 -6.18 -4.69
N TYR A 155 11.15 -5.24 -3.93
CA TYR A 155 11.64 -3.95 -4.42
C TYR A 155 13.17 -3.88 -4.56
N GLY A 156 13.87 -5.01 -4.47
CA GLY A 156 15.32 -5.07 -4.68
C GLY A 156 16.12 -4.45 -3.55
N ILE A 157 15.71 -4.63 -2.29
CA ILE A 157 16.53 -4.26 -1.13
C ILE A 157 17.85 -5.04 -1.16
N SER A 158 18.95 -4.37 -0.81
CA SER A 158 20.24 -5.05 -0.63
C SER A 158 20.32 -5.71 0.75
N ARG A 159 21.19 -6.70 0.91
CA ARG A 159 21.53 -7.31 2.20
C ARG A 159 21.84 -6.28 3.29
N TYR A 160 22.61 -5.23 2.96
CA TYR A 160 22.93 -4.14 3.88
C TYR A 160 21.70 -3.32 4.26
N GLY A 161 20.80 -3.06 3.30
CA GLY A 161 19.55 -2.37 3.54
C GLY A 161 18.60 -3.17 4.44
N LEU A 162 18.53 -4.48 4.22
CA LEU A 162 17.72 -5.38 5.02
C LEU A 162 18.27 -5.54 6.44
N ALA A 163 19.58 -5.77 6.58
CA ALA A 163 20.28 -5.85 7.87
C ALA A 163 20.03 -4.60 8.73
N SER A 164 20.17 -3.42 8.13
CA SER A 164 19.92 -2.13 8.79
C SER A 164 18.46 -1.97 9.24
N ARG A 165 17.51 -2.47 8.44
CA ARG A 165 16.07 -2.36 8.72
C ARG A 165 15.62 -3.29 9.84
N LEU A 166 16.17 -4.50 9.86
CA LEU A 166 15.87 -5.53 10.86
C LEU A 166 16.73 -5.45 12.11
N TYR A 167 17.81 -4.65 12.08
CA TYR A 167 18.83 -4.58 13.14
C TYR A 167 19.51 -5.94 13.39
N ILE A 168 19.89 -6.63 12.31
CA ILE A 168 20.53 -7.95 12.31
C ILE A 168 21.90 -7.91 11.61
N ALA A 169 22.64 -9.03 11.66
CA ALA A 169 23.90 -9.18 10.93
C ALA A 169 23.68 -9.16 9.40
N VAL A 170 24.73 -8.78 8.64
CA VAL A 170 24.63 -8.70 7.17
C VAL A 170 24.49 -10.09 6.56
N GLU A 171 25.15 -11.07 7.18
CA GLU A 171 25.14 -12.49 6.81
C GLU A 171 23.73 -13.07 7.00
N GLU A 172 23.10 -12.80 8.15
CA GLU A 172 21.72 -13.22 8.43
C GLU A 172 20.71 -12.60 7.43
N ALA A 173 20.90 -11.32 7.08
CA ALA A 173 20.07 -10.68 6.07
C ALA A 173 20.26 -11.28 4.67
N GLU A 174 21.47 -11.71 4.31
CA GLU A 174 21.75 -12.41 3.06
C GLU A 174 21.05 -13.78 3.03
N GLU A 175 21.13 -14.55 4.12
CA GLU A 175 20.45 -15.85 4.24
C GLU A 175 18.93 -15.71 4.10
N ILE A 176 18.33 -14.68 4.70
CA ILE A 176 16.90 -14.39 4.54
C ILE A 176 16.52 -14.13 3.08
N ILE A 177 17.33 -13.32 2.37
CA ILE A 177 17.09 -13.00 0.94
C ILE A 177 17.23 -14.28 0.09
N GLN A 178 18.27 -15.07 0.34
CA GLN A 178 18.51 -16.32 -0.38
C GLN A 178 17.41 -17.35 -0.14
N SER A 179 16.97 -17.53 1.11
CA SER A 179 15.85 -18.41 1.46
C SER A 179 14.55 -17.98 0.78
N TYR A 180 14.28 -16.67 0.72
CA TYR A 180 13.13 -16.14 -0.01
C TYR A 180 13.19 -16.47 -1.51
N PHE A 181 14.33 -16.25 -2.17
CA PHE A 181 14.47 -16.57 -3.58
C PHE A 181 14.58 -18.07 -3.86
N PHE A 182 15.03 -18.88 -2.89
CA PHE A 182 14.95 -20.32 -3.00
C PHE A 182 13.50 -20.81 -3.00
N ARG A 183 12.65 -20.21 -2.14
CA ARG A 183 11.21 -20.51 -2.10
C ARG A 183 10.45 -19.97 -3.33
N PHE A 184 10.84 -18.79 -3.82
CA PHE A 184 10.19 -18.09 -4.94
C PHE A 184 11.20 -17.76 -6.06
N PRO A 185 11.74 -18.77 -6.76
CA PRO A 185 12.84 -18.58 -7.71
C PRO A 185 12.49 -17.66 -8.88
N LYS A 186 11.25 -17.67 -9.37
CA LYS A 186 10.84 -16.83 -10.50
C LYS A 186 10.76 -15.36 -10.13
N VAL A 187 10.64 -15.02 -8.84
CA VAL A 187 10.69 -13.62 -8.39
C VAL A 187 12.08 -13.02 -8.65
N ASN A 188 13.15 -13.76 -8.38
CA ASN A 188 14.51 -13.30 -8.66
C ASN A 188 14.77 -13.18 -10.17
N GLU A 189 14.34 -14.18 -10.94
CA GLU A 189 14.42 -14.15 -12.41
C GLU A 189 13.72 -12.90 -12.97
N TYR A 190 12.51 -12.61 -12.50
CA TYR A 190 11.75 -11.43 -12.90
C TYR A 190 12.49 -10.13 -12.59
N ILE A 191 13.05 -9.98 -11.38
CA ILE A 191 13.83 -8.80 -10.99
C ILE A 191 15.01 -8.59 -11.95
N ILE A 192 15.75 -9.66 -12.25
CA ILE A 192 16.89 -9.61 -13.18
C ILE A 192 16.41 -9.21 -14.59
N THR A 193 15.31 -9.78 -15.08
CA THR A 193 14.74 -9.45 -16.39
C THR A 193 14.31 -7.99 -16.47
N VAL A 194 13.66 -7.44 -15.43
CA VAL A 194 13.27 -6.02 -15.39
C VAL A 194 14.49 -5.11 -15.46
N ILE A 195 15.56 -5.42 -14.73
CA ILE A 195 16.81 -4.64 -14.77
C ILE A 195 17.44 -4.71 -16.16
N GLN A 196 17.53 -5.89 -16.77
CA GLN A 196 18.07 -6.07 -18.11
C GLN A 196 17.27 -5.29 -19.16
N HIS A 197 15.93 -5.37 -19.10
CA HIS A 197 15.05 -4.57 -19.94
C HIS A 197 15.29 -3.07 -19.75
N ALA A 198 15.39 -2.62 -18.51
CA ALA A 198 15.63 -1.22 -18.17
C ALA A 198 16.98 -0.73 -18.75
N ARG A 199 18.04 -1.53 -18.69
CA ARG A 199 19.36 -1.21 -19.28
C ARG A 199 19.30 -1.10 -20.81
N ALA A 200 18.62 -2.05 -21.45
CA ALA A 200 18.48 -2.06 -22.91
C ALA A 200 17.63 -0.88 -23.43
N ASN A 201 16.54 -0.54 -22.74
CA ASN A 201 15.52 0.38 -23.25
C ASN A 201 15.53 1.77 -22.59
N ARG A 202 16.21 1.94 -21.45
CA ARG A 202 16.19 3.14 -20.59
C ARG A 202 14.81 3.49 -20.02
N TYR A 203 13.88 2.54 -20.04
CA TYR A 203 12.57 2.66 -19.40
C TYR A 203 12.05 1.29 -18.94
N VAL A 204 11.04 1.33 -18.07
CA VAL A 204 10.21 0.19 -17.70
C VAL A 204 8.73 0.53 -17.91
N THR A 205 7.88 -0.49 -17.95
CA THR A 205 6.43 -0.33 -18.12
C THR A 205 5.62 -1.14 -17.11
N THR A 206 4.44 -0.66 -16.77
CA THR A 206 3.42 -1.41 -16.02
C THR A 206 2.69 -2.41 -16.91
N ILE A 207 1.79 -3.22 -16.33
CA ILE A 207 0.92 -4.14 -17.08
C ILE A 207 0.13 -3.39 -18.17
N LEU A 208 -0.43 -2.22 -17.84
CA LEU A 208 -1.17 -1.35 -18.76
C LEU A 208 -0.28 -0.38 -19.55
N LYS A 209 1.02 -0.68 -19.66
CA LYS A 209 1.98 0.03 -20.51
C LYS A 209 2.28 1.49 -20.09
N ARG A 210 1.94 1.91 -18.87
CA ARG A 210 2.47 3.17 -18.31
C ARG A 210 3.99 3.08 -18.27
N ARG A 211 4.67 4.07 -18.84
CA ARG A 211 6.13 4.10 -18.95
C ARG A 211 6.77 5.00 -17.90
N ARG A 212 7.90 4.57 -17.35
CA ARG A 212 8.83 5.42 -16.59
C ARG A 212 10.24 5.28 -17.14
N TYR A 213 10.85 6.41 -17.48
CA TYR A 213 12.24 6.46 -17.90
C TYR A 213 13.19 6.31 -16.71
N VAL A 214 14.27 5.58 -16.91
CA VAL A 214 15.33 5.28 -15.93
C VAL A 214 16.70 5.45 -16.59
N PRO A 215 17.07 6.68 -17.01
CA PRO A 215 18.30 6.92 -17.77
C PRO A 215 19.56 6.51 -17.00
N GLU A 216 19.54 6.62 -15.67
CA GLU A 216 20.68 6.34 -14.79
C GLU A 216 20.89 4.84 -14.46
N ILE A 217 20.20 3.93 -15.16
CA ILE A 217 20.25 2.48 -14.91
C ILE A 217 21.64 1.86 -15.14
N ASP A 218 22.54 2.55 -15.86
CA ASP A 218 23.95 2.17 -16.03
C ASP A 218 24.92 3.22 -15.48
N SER A 219 24.48 4.00 -14.47
CA SER A 219 25.36 4.99 -13.83
C SER A 219 26.64 4.33 -13.31
N ARG A 220 27.79 4.99 -13.53
CA ARG A 220 29.07 4.57 -12.94
C ARG A 220 29.07 4.69 -11.42
N ASN A 221 28.21 5.56 -10.87
CA ASN A 221 28.00 5.66 -9.43
C ASN A 221 27.12 4.49 -8.96
N ASN A 222 27.70 3.59 -8.16
CA ASN A 222 27.02 2.39 -7.65
C ASN A 222 25.73 2.71 -6.89
N THR A 223 25.72 3.76 -6.06
CA THR A 223 24.54 4.16 -5.29
C THR A 223 23.42 4.65 -6.19
N VAL A 224 23.75 5.46 -7.19
CA VAL A 224 22.78 5.95 -8.18
C VAL A 224 22.21 4.76 -8.97
N ARG A 225 23.08 3.90 -9.50
CA ARG A 225 22.67 2.71 -10.27
C ARG A 225 21.73 1.80 -9.47
N GLN A 226 22.08 1.44 -8.23
CA GLN A 226 21.25 0.62 -7.36
C GLN A 226 19.90 1.30 -7.02
N ASN A 227 19.90 2.61 -6.81
CA ASN A 227 18.65 3.36 -6.64
C ASN A 227 17.76 3.26 -7.89
N THR A 228 18.35 3.40 -9.07
CA THR A 228 17.63 3.32 -10.34
C THR A 228 17.11 1.92 -10.64
N GLU A 229 17.86 0.87 -10.31
CA GLU A 229 17.41 -0.52 -10.39
C GLU A 229 16.19 -0.76 -9.50
N ARG A 230 16.22 -0.30 -8.24
CA ARG A 230 15.07 -0.36 -7.32
C ARG A 230 13.86 0.41 -7.84
N ILE A 231 14.09 1.60 -8.40
CA ILE A 231 13.06 2.40 -9.05
C ILE A 231 12.43 1.64 -10.23
N ALA A 232 13.24 0.97 -11.06
CA ALA A 232 12.78 0.20 -12.19
C ALA A 232 11.84 -0.94 -11.73
N ILE A 233 12.28 -1.74 -10.75
CA ILE A 233 11.49 -2.84 -10.18
C ILE A 233 10.20 -2.31 -9.56
N ASN A 234 10.31 -1.36 -8.63
CA ASN A 234 9.17 -0.79 -7.91
C ASN A 234 8.12 -0.22 -8.86
N THR A 235 8.54 0.43 -9.96
CA THR A 235 7.59 1.01 -10.92
C THR A 235 6.72 -0.05 -11.58
N THR A 236 7.27 -1.22 -11.92
CA THR A 236 6.47 -2.29 -12.56
C THR A 236 5.36 -2.80 -11.65
N ILE A 237 5.58 -2.81 -10.33
CA ILE A 237 4.61 -3.32 -9.34
C ILE A 237 3.69 -2.19 -8.88
N GLN A 238 4.27 -1.13 -8.29
CA GLN A 238 3.53 -0.01 -7.72
C GLN A 238 2.75 0.77 -8.78
N GLY A 239 3.32 0.90 -9.98
CA GLY A 239 2.62 1.53 -11.09
C GLY A 239 1.47 0.67 -11.61
N SER A 240 1.64 -0.65 -11.65
CA SER A 240 0.53 -1.56 -12.01
C SER A 240 -0.58 -1.54 -10.95
N ALA A 241 -0.25 -1.40 -9.66
CA ALA A 241 -1.26 -1.18 -8.61
C ALA A 241 -2.00 0.16 -8.79
N ALA A 242 -1.28 1.21 -9.18
CA ALA A 242 -1.89 2.52 -9.47
C ALA A 242 -2.81 2.46 -10.70
N ASP A 243 -2.45 1.67 -11.71
CA ASP A 243 -3.27 1.43 -12.89
C ASP A 243 -4.52 0.61 -12.54
N LEU A 244 -4.37 -0.45 -11.73
CA LEU A 244 -5.45 -1.29 -11.24
C LEU A 244 -6.52 -0.50 -10.48
N ILE A 245 -6.13 0.31 -9.49
CA ILE A 245 -7.11 1.06 -8.70
C ILE A 245 -7.83 2.11 -9.55
N LYS A 246 -7.17 2.69 -10.56
CA LYS A 246 -7.81 3.62 -11.50
C LYS A 246 -8.83 2.92 -12.40
N LEU A 247 -8.53 1.72 -12.88
CA LEU A 247 -9.52 0.92 -13.62
C LEU A 247 -10.73 0.61 -12.75
N ALA A 248 -10.50 0.15 -11.51
CA ALA A 248 -11.59 -0.10 -10.57
C ALA A 248 -12.44 1.14 -10.33
N MET A 249 -11.81 2.31 -10.15
CA MET A 249 -12.54 3.58 -9.98
C MET A 249 -13.45 3.88 -11.18
N ILE A 250 -12.96 3.67 -12.41
CA ILE A 250 -13.72 3.90 -13.65
C ILE A 250 -14.91 2.94 -13.73
N HIS A 251 -14.68 1.64 -13.52
CA HIS A 251 -15.73 0.62 -13.60
C HIS A 251 -16.83 0.84 -12.53
N ILE A 252 -16.42 1.10 -11.29
CA ILE A 252 -17.36 1.41 -10.20
C ILE A 252 -18.17 2.66 -10.54
N HIS A 253 -17.52 3.74 -10.99
CA HIS A 253 -18.22 4.97 -11.35
C HIS A 253 -19.27 4.74 -12.44
N GLN A 254 -18.93 3.96 -13.47
CA GLN A 254 -19.86 3.61 -14.53
C GLN A 254 -21.08 2.85 -14.00
N ARG A 255 -20.85 1.83 -13.15
CA ARG A 255 -21.92 1.02 -12.55
C ARG A 255 -22.83 1.82 -11.62
N LEU A 256 -22.27 2.76 -10.84
CA LEU A 256 -23.06 3.66 -10.00
C LEU A 256 -24.02 4.52 -10.85
N ILE A 257 -23.60 4.98 -12.02
CA ILE A 257 -24.44 5.75 -12.94
C ILE A 257 -25.52 4.86 -13.59
N GLU A 258 -25.13 3.71 -14.12
CA GLU A 258 -26.04 2.78 -14.82
C GLU A 258 -27.16 2.26 -13.92
N GLU A 259 -26.85 1.99 -12.65
CA GLU A 259 -27.82 1.54 -11.65
C GLU A 259 -28.55 2.69 -10.94
N ASN A 260 -28.26 3.95 -11.32
CA ASN A 260 -28.86 5.16 -10.76
C ASN A 260 -28.73 5.22 -9.22
N LEU A 261 -27.57 4.84 -8.70
CA LEU A 261 -27.26 4.81 -7.27
C LEU A 261 -26.87 6.21 -6.77
N LYS A 262 -27.30 6.56 -5.55
CA LYS A 262 -26.96 7.84 -4.92
C LYS A 262 -25.63 7.79 -4.18
N THR A 263 -25.06 6.60 -4.01
CA THR A 263 -23.72 6.36 -3.48
C THR A 263 -22.67 7.23 -4.15
N LYS A 264 -21.74 7.76 -3.36
CA LYS A 264 -20.64 8.61 -3.82
C LYS A 264 -19.31 8.00 -3.45
N MET A 265 -18.42 7.84 -4.42
CA MET A 265 -17.00 7.61 -4.15
C MET A 265 -16.40 8.93 -3.65
N ILE A 266 -15.95 8.95 -2.40
CA ILE A 266 -15.51 10.19 -1.73
C ILE A 266 -14.00 10.31 -1.63
N LEU A 267 -13.26 9.19 -1.52
CA LEU A 267 -11.81 9.21 -1.38
C LEU A 267 -11.14 8.01 -2.06
N GLN A 268 -9.90 8.25 -2.49
CA GLN A 268 -8.93 7.24 -2.88
C GLN A 268 -7.70 7.40 -1.99
N VAL A 269 -7.33 6.38 -1.22
CA VAL A 269 -6.20 6.42 -0.27
C VAL A 269 -5.37 5.15 -0.43
N HIS A 270 -4.15 5.27 -0.97
CA HIS A 270 -3.28 4.12 -1.24
C HIS A 270 -3.92 3.08 -2.18
N ASP A 271 -4.32 1.93 -1.65
CA ASP A 271 -5.02 0.81 -2.28
C ASP A 271 -6.50 0.72 -1.87
N GLU A 272 -6.98 1.71 -1.13
CA GLU A 272 -8.33 1.83 -0.58
C GLU A 272 -9.20 2.81 -1.38
N LEU A 273 -10.46 2.46 -1.58
CA LEU A 273 -11.53 3.34 -2.03
C LEU A 273 -12.58 3.51 -0.92
N VAL A 274 -12.97 4.76 -0.66
CA VAL A 274 -13.96 5.10 0.37
C VAL A 274 -15.19 5.69 -0.28
N PHE A 275 -16.35 5.23 0.18
CA PHE A 275 -17.66 5.61 -0.34
C PHE A 275 -18.53 6.11 0.80
N GLU A 276 -19.38 7.08 0.48
CA GLU A 276 -20.56 7.40 1.27
C GLU A 276 -21.76 6.70 0.64
N VAL A 277 -22.43 5.85 1.42
CA VAL A 277 -23.43 4.89 0.94
C VAL A 277 -24.75 5.10 1.68
N PRO A 278 -25.86 5.38 0.97
CA PRO A 278 -27.19 5.38 1.57
C PRO A 278 -27.54 4.04 2.18
N LYS A 279 -28.23 4.05 3.33
CA LYS A 279 -28.63 2.83 4.05
C LYS A 279 -29.35 1.81 3.16
N GLY A 280 -30.22 2.27 2.25
CA GLY A 280 -30.97 1.40 1.34
C GLY A 280 -30.13 0.79 0.20
N GLU A 281 -28.93 1.30 -0.06
CA GLU A 281 -28.05 0.83 -1.14
C GLU A 281 -26.90 -0.06 -0.62
N LEU A 282 -26.77 -0.21 0.70
CA LEU A 282 -25.55 -0.74 1.33
C LEU A 282 -25.15 -2.14 0.83
N ASP A 283 -26.06 -3.11 0.83
CA ASP A 283 -25.73 -4.49 0.46
C ASP A 283 -25.40 -4.62 -1.04
N LEU A 284 -26.12 -3.87 -1.88
CA LEU A 284 -25.89 -3.80 -3.31
C LEU A 284 -24.51 -3.19 -3.60
N VAL A 285 -24.23 -2.01 -3.05
CA VAL A 285 -22.97 -1.28 -3.26
C VAL A 285 -21.79 -2.06 -2.71
N LYS A 286 -21.94 -2.73 -1.56
CA LYS A 286 -20.89 -3.59 -1.00
C LYS A 286 -20.51 -4.70 -1.97
N SER A 287 -21.49 -5.37 -2.56
CA SER A 287 -21.27 -6.45 -3.51
C SER A 287 -20.69 -5.93 -4.83
N LEU A 288 -21.25 -4.83 -5.34
CA LEU A 288 -20.82 -4.16 -6.56
C LEU A 288 -19.36 -3.69 -6.46
N VAL A 289 -19.02 -2.90 -5.44
CA VAL A 289 -17.65 -2.38 -5.24
C VAL A 289 -16.65 -3.52 -5.14
N LYS A 290 -16.97 -4.56 -4.35
CA LYS A 290 -16.09 -5.73 -4.23
C LYS A 290 -15.85 -6.40 -5.58
N GLN A 291 -16.92 -6.68 -6.32
CA GLN A 291 -16.84 -7.33 -7.63
C GLN A 291 -16.03 -6.50 -8.62
N GLU A 292 -16.34 -5.22 -8.78
CA GLU A 292 -15.67 -4.34 -9.74
C GLU A 292 -14.17 -4.18 -9.43
N MET A 293 -13.80 -4.13 -8.15
CA MET A 293 -12.39 -4.10 -7.75
C MET A 293 -11.69 -5.45 -8.00
N GLU A 294 -12.27 -6.56 -7.57
CA GLU A 294 -11.66 -7.90 -7.77
C GLU A 294 -11.51 -8.28 -9.25
N GLN A 295 -12.34 -7.70 -10.13
CA GLN A 295 -12.34 -7.95 -11.58
C GLN A 295 -11.69 -6.83 -12.41
N ALA A 296 -11.19 -5.76 -11.78
CA ALA A 296 -10.70 -4.57 -12.48
C ALA A 296 -9.53 -4.84 -13.44
N MET A 297 -8.76 -5.91 -13.21
CA MET A 297 -7.68 -6.32 -14.10
C MET A 297 -7.57 -7.85 -14.12
N GLN A 298 -7.45 -8.43 -15.32
CA GLN A 298 -7.25 -9.85 -15.47
C GLN A 298 -5.82 -10.23 -15.10
N LEU A 299 -5.68 -10.91 -13.95
CA LEU A 299 -4.42 -11.51 -13.50
C LEU A 299 -4.54 -13.04 -13.50
N ASN A 300 -3.41 -13.73 -13.46
CA ASN A 300 -3.34 -15.20 -13.33
C ASN A 300 -3.54 -15.70 -11.88
N ILE A 301 -3.88 -14.78 -10.98
CA ILE A 301 -4.20 -15.00 -9.56
C ILE A 301 -5.42 -14.14 -9.20
N PRO A 302 -6.26 -14.57 -8.25
CA PRO A 302 -7.39 -13.77 -7.82
C PRO A 302 -6.91 -12.49 -7.12
N LEU A 303 -7.54 -11.36 -7.41
CA LEU A 303 -7.50 -10.19 -6.53
C LEU A 303 -8.47 -10.43 -5.36
N LYS A 304 -8.15 -9.87 -4.20
CA LYS A 304 -8.98 -9.98 -2.99
C LYS A 304 -9.20 -8.58 -2.43
N VAL A 305 -10.45 -8.26 -2.12
CA VAL A 305 -10.83 -6.97 -1.56
C VAL A 305 -11.52 -7.19 -0.22
N ASP A 306 -10.96 -6.54 0.80
CA ASP A 306 -11.54 -6.51 2.14
C ASP A 306 -12.45 -5.28 2.22
N VAL A 307 -13.71 -5.48 2.65
CA VAL A 307 -14.72 -4.42 2.70
C VAL A 307 -15.22 -4.25 4.13
N GLY A 308 -15.05 -3.04 4.67
CA GLY A 308 -15.58 -2.64 5.96
C GLY A 308 -16.63 -1.53 5.83
N VAL A 309 -17.50 -1.44 6.84
CA VAL A 309 -18.63 -0.49 6.87
C VAL A 309 -18.74 0.08 8.27
N GLY A 310 -18.96 1.38 8.39
CA GLY A 310 -19.04 2.05 9.67
C GLY A 310 -19.76 3.39 9.63
N ALA A 311 -20.04 3.94 10.81
CA ALA A 311 -20.59 5.30 10.94
C ALA A 311 -19.53 6.38 10.76
N ASN A 312 -18.26 6.01 10.76
CA ASN A 312 -17.11 6.87 10.50
C ASN A 312 -15.99 6.07 9.83
N TRP A 313 -14.96 6.75 9.35
CA TRP A 313 -13.90 6.12 8.56
C TRP A 313 -13.03 5.17 9.39
N LEU A 314 -12.97 5.32 10.72
CA LEU A 314 -12.26 4.36 11.56
C LEU A 314 -13.03 3.04 11.68
N GLU A 315 -14.36 3.09 11.83
CA GLU A 315 -15.18 1.87 11.92
C GLU A 315 -15.28 1.13 10.59
N ALA A 316 -15.28 1.88 9.48
CA ALA A 316 -15.32 1.30 8.14
C ALA A 316 -14.00 0.63 7.73
N HIS A 317 -12.89 0.92 8.43
CA HIS A 317 -11.54 0.53 8.03
C HIS A 317 -10.93 -0.51 8.98
#